data_AF-A0A928YVG9-F1
#
_entry.id   AF-A0A928YVG9-F1
#
_cell.length_a   1.000
_cell.length_b   1.000
_cell.length_c   1.000
_cell.angle_alpha   90.00
_cell.angle_beta   90.00
_cell.angle_gamma   90.00
#
_symmetry.space_group_name_H-M   'P 1'
#
loop_
_entity.id
_entity.type
_entity.pdbx_description
1 polymer ?
#
loop_
_entity_poly.entity_id
_entity_poly.type
_entity_poly.pdbx_seq_one_letter_code
_entity_poly.pdbx_strand_id
1 'polypeptide(L)'
;MAAAAGYGTLPPCLSLSAFIGLKGRLLLTSVKTIPIMLRPLLLSVTLLFTAPAFASLETMGTDFRTMLTNIYIFDEMKKKCPDVAIPKHATRPVIEQQLQRKLGIDNYLNAMRTIMTSDLKNNAVASFEKLWASLEGCEDPGLDRAITRIINVHEQSFTRFEKEPGLKEVPVPLRR
;
A
#
# COMPACT_ATOMS: atom_id res chain seq x y z
N MET A 1 37.22 30.25 -36.70
CA MET A 1 38.03 29.23 -37.42
C MET A 1 37.72 27.86 -36.82
N ALA A 2 37.86 26.78 -37.59
CA ALA A 2 37.28 25.47 -37.27
C ALA A 2 38.31 24.42 -36.78
N ALA A 3 37.84 23.47 -35.97
CA ALA A 3 38.42 22.16 -35.63
C ALA A 3 37.36 21.40 -34.77
N ALA A 4 37.21 20.07 -34.74
CA ALA A 4 37.64 18.95 -35.61
C ALA A 4 36.78 17.68 -35.29
N ALA A 5 37.03 16.56 -35.99
CA ALA A 5 36.41 15.21 -35.80
C ALA A 5 36.54 14.65 -34.35
N GLY A 6 35.88 13.58 -33.86
CA GLY A 6 34.93 12.53 -34.35
C GLY A 6 34.52 11.67 -33.12
N TYR A 7 34.06 10.39 -33.14
CA TYR A 7 33.67 9.41 -34.18
C TYR A 7 32.92 8.23 -33.49
N GLY A 8 31.87 7.64 -34.11
CA GLY A 8 31.25 6.36 -33.71
C GLY A 8 29.96 6.44 -32.83
N THR A 9 28.98 5.52 -32.92
CA THR A 9 28.89 4.23 -33.67
C THR A 9 27.45 3.71 -33.86
N LEU A 10 27.22 3.02 -35.00
CA LEU A 10 26.29 1.88 -35.25
C LEU A 10 24.76 2.11 -35.54
N PRO A 11 24.07 1.15 -36.23
CA PRO A 11 23.11 1.47 -37.31
C PRO A 11 21.69 0.85 -37.15
N PRO A 12 20.75 1.12 -38.09
CA PRO A 12 19.41 0.50 -38.11
C PRO A 12 19.28 -0.77 -38.99
N CYS A 13 18.21 -1.53 -38.73
CA CYS A 13 17.53 -2.50 -39.62
C CYS A 13 18.20 -3.85 -40.01
N LEU A 14 17.77 -4.93 -39.35
CA LEU A 14 17.60 -6.30 -39.89
C LEU A 14 16.26 -6.83 -39.30
N SER A 15 15.21 -7.13 -40.07
CA SER A 15 15.03 -8.26 -41.01
C SER A 15 15.04 -9.63 -40.33
N LEU A 16 13.85 -10.24 -40.15
CA LEU A 16 13.71 -11.69 -39.99
C LEU A 16 12.47 -12.20 -40.75
N SER A 17 12.63 -13.30 -41.48
CA SER A 17 11.65 -13.86 -42.41
C SER A 17 11.02 -15.16 -41.89
N ALA A 18 9.72 -15.36 -42.11
CA ALA A 18 9.07 -16.69 -42.21
C ALA A 18 7.69 -16.52 -42.91
N PHE A 19 7.40 -17.15 -44.07
CA PHE A 19 6.97 -18.56 -44.23
C PHE A 19 5.64 -18.85 -43.47
N ILE A 20 4.52 -19.30 -44.06
CA ILE A 20 4.22 -20.04 -45.30
C ILE A 20 2.89 -19.57 -45.92
N GLY A 21 2.75 -19.63 -47.25
CA GLY A 21 1.43 -19.59 -47.91
C GLY A 21 0.97 -20.98 -48.33
N LEU A 22 -0.31 -21.33 -48.10
CA LEU A 22 -0.96 -22.49 -48.70
C LEU A 22 -2.28 -22.09 -49.37
N LYS A 23 -2.44 -22.46 -50.64
CA LYS A 23 -3.62 -22.18 -51.49
C LYS A 23 -4.82 -23.05 -51.07
N GLY A 24 -6.06 -22.53 -51.13
CA GLY A 24 -7.24 -23.37 -50.89
C GLY A 24 -8.61 -22.69 -51.04
N ARG A 25 -9.00 -22.36 -52.28
CA ARG A 25 -10.34 -21.98 -52.81
C ARG A 25 -11.55 -21.73 -51.89
N LEU A 26 -12.27 -20.65 -52.23
CA LEU A 26 -13.69 -20.38 -51.93
C LEU A 26 -14.61 -21.60 -52.16
N LEU A 27 -15.68 -21.66 -51.37
CA LEU A 27 -17.05 -21.81 -51.89
C LEU A 27 -18.04 -21.04 -50.99
N LEU A 28 -18.96 -20.29 -51.61
CA LEU A 28 -20.03 -19.59 -50.89
C LEU A 28 -21.10 -20.59 -50.42
N THR A 29 -21.74 -20.34 -49.28
CA THR A 29 -23.16 -19.94 -49.18
C THR A 29 -23.69 -20.11 -47.76
N SER A 30 -24.38 -19.09 -47.24
CA SER A 30 -25.76 -19.16 -46.73
C SER A 30 -26.05 -18.00 -45.78
N VAL A 31 -27.01 -17.15 -46.16
CA VAL A 31 -27.57 -16.11 -45.30
C VAL A 31 -28.82 -16.68 -44.61
N LYS A 32 -28.72 -16.96 -43.31
CA LYS A 32 -29.78 -17.22 -42.31
C LYS A 32 -29.09 -17.82 -41.07
N THR A 33 -29.34 -17.42 -39.82
CA THR A 33 -30.42 -16.60 -39.24
C THR A 33 -29.84 -15.93 -37.98
N ILE A 34 -30.35 -14.77 -37.55
CA ILE A 34 -29.96 -14.18 -36.25
C ILE A 34 -30.81 -14.86 -35.15
N PRO A 35 -30.24 -15.67 -34.23
CA PRO A 35 -30.98 -16.14 -33.07
C PRO A 35 -31.06 -15.00 -32.04
N ILE A 36 -32.28 -14.58 -31.72
CA ILE A 36 -32.60 -13.56 -30.71
C ILE A 36 -32.45 -14.19 -29.31
N MET A 37 -31.21 -14.57 -28.97
CA MET A 37 -30.83 -15.30 -27.74
C MET A 37 -29.66 -14.64 -26.98
N LEU A 38 -29.20 -13.47 -27.43
CA LEU A 38 -28.05 -12.74 -26.85
C LEU A 38 -28.47 -11.59 -25.91
N ARG A 39 -29.62 -11.71 -25.24
CA ARG A 39 -30.15 -10.70 -24.30
C ARG A 39 -30.27 -11.09 -22.81
N PRO A 40 -30.30 -12.37 -22.37
CA PRO A 40 -30.32 -12.66 -20.93
C PRO A 40 -28.91 -12.61 -20.29
N LEU A 41 -27.84 -12.84 -21.08
CA LEU A 41 -26.47 -13.00 -20.55
C LEU A 41 -25.79 -11.69 -20.10
N LEU A 42 -26.33 -10.52 -20.49
CA LEU A 42 -25.79 -9.21 -20.11
C LEU A 42 -26.39 -8.68 -18.79
N LEU A 43 -27.46 -9.31 -18.27
CA LEU A 43 -28.12 -8.92 -17.03
C LEU A 43 -27.66 -9.72 -15.80
N SER A 44 -26.94 -10.84 -16.01
CA SER A 44 -26.35 -11.65 -14.93
C SER A 44 -24.94 -11.20 -14.53
N VAL A 45 -24.27 -10.35 -15.32
CA VAL A 45 -22.87 -9.91 -15.06
C VAL A 45 -22.79 -8.68 -14.15
N THR A 46 -23.86 -7.89 -14.03
CA THR A 46 -23.88 -6.64 -13.23
C THR A 46 -24.26 -6.80 -11.75
N LEU A 47 -24.47 -8.03 -11.27
CA LEU A 47 -24.77 -8.32 -9.85
C LEU A 47 -23.57 -8.81 -9.02
N LEU A 48 -22.36 -8.86 -9.60
CA LEU A 48 -21.13 -9.27 -8.89
C LEU A 48 -20.29 -8.12 -8.31
N PHE A 49 -20.80 -6.88 -8.30
CA PHE A 49 -20.07 -5.69 -7.82
C PHE A 49 -20.76 -4.94 -6.66
N THR A 50 -21.50 -5.66 -5.82
CA THR A 50 -21.88 -5.18 -4.48
C THR A 50 -21.34 -6.09 -3.39
N ALA A 51 -20.02 -6.31 -3.40
CA ALA A 51 -19.33 -6.56 -2.15
C ALA A 51 -19.17 -5.20 -1.46
N PRO A 52 -19.92 -4.90 -0.36
CA PRO A 52 -19.36 -4.03 0.65
C PRO A 52 -18.11 -4.75 1.15
N ALA A 53 -16.95 -4.32 0.67
CA ALA A 53 -15.69 -4.59 1.34
C ALA A 53 -15.77 -3.86 2.68
N PHE A 54 -16.42 -4.49 3.66
CA PHE A 54 -16.21 -4.20 5.05
C PHE A 54 -14.74 -4.47 5.30
N ALA A 55 -13.92 -3.42 5.20
CA ALA A 55 -12.57 -3.47 5.72
C ALA A 55 -12.72 -3.87 7.18
N SER A 56 -12.22 -5.05 7.52
CA SER A 56 -12.57 -5.67 8.77
C SER A 56 -11.87 -4.91 9.90
N LEU A 57 -12.43 -4.98 11.11
CA LEU A 57 -11.79 -4.43 12.31
C LEU A 57 -10.34 -4.94 12.48
N GLU A 58 -10.04 -6.10 11.91
CA GLU A 58 -8.73 -6.75 11.81
C GLU A 58 -7.74 -6.05 10.85
N THR A 59 -8.18 -5.57 9.68
CA THR A 59 -7.30 -4.79 8.78
C THR A 59 -7.00 -3.43 9.39
N MET A 60 -7.99 -2.80 10.01
CA MET A 60 -7.83 -1.57 10.80
C MET A 60 -6.83 -1.73 11.95
N GLY A 61 -6.97 -2.81 12.71
CA GLY A 61 -6.06 -3.15 13.79
C GLY A 61 -4.64 -3.44 13.31
N THR A 62 -4.49 -4.07 12.14
CA THR A 62 -3.19 -4.34 11.51
C THR A 62 -2.50 -3.06 11.09
N ASP A 63 -3.16 -2.20 10.30
CA ASP A 63 -2.56 -0.95 9.83
C ASP A 63 -2.27 0.03 10.98
N PHE A 64 -3.13 0.08 12.00
CA PHE A 64 -2.86 0.83 13.22
C PHE A 64 -1.61 0.33 13.97
N ARG A 65 -1.45 -1.00 14.12
CA ARG A 65 -0.26 -1.60 14.74
C ARG A 65 1.00 -1.32 13.92
N THR A 66 0.95 -1.42 12.59
CA THR A 66 2.09 -1.08 11.71
C THR A 66 2.53 0.37 11.90
N MET A 67 1.59 1.32 11.91
CA MET A 67 1.92 2.73 12.14
C MET A 67 2.51 2.99 13.53
N LEU A 68 2.00 2.35 14.59
CA LEU A 68 2.59 2.45 15.93
C LEU A 68 4.00 1.84 16.01
N THR A 69 4.23 0.69 15.38
CA THR A 69 5.57 0.07 15.28
C THR A 69 6.56 1.01 14.58
N ASN A 70 6.16 1.62 13.46
CA ASN A 70 6.99 2.57 12.73
C ASN A 70 7.34 3.80 13.58
N ILE A 71 6.36 4.34 14.32
CA ILE A 71 6.59 5.47 15.24
C ILE A 71 7.60 5.10 16.34
N TYR A 72 7.48 3.91 16.95
CA TYR A 72 8.48 3.46 17.93
C TYR A 72 9.87 3.27 17.31
N ILE A 73 9.98 2.82 16.06
CA ILE A 73 11.26 2.74 15.35
C ILE A 73 11.84 4.15 15.12
N PHE A 74 11.02 5.13 14.74
CA PHE A 74 11.46 6.52 14.60
C PHE A 74 11.88 7.14 15.95
N ASP A 75 11.17 6.83 17.04
CA ASP A 75 11.53 7.28 18.39
C ASP A 75 12.91 6.75 18.82
N GLU A 76 13.21 5.46 18.61
CA GLU A 76 14.54 4.90 18.92
C GLU A 76 15.63 5.42 17.96
N MET A 77 15.31 5.56 16.67
CA MET A 77 16.22 6.14 15.68
C MET A 77 16.61 7.58 16.04
N LYS A 78 15.67 8.39 16.51
CA LYS A 78 15.93 9.76 16.99
C LYS A 78 16.77 9.83 18.26
N LYS A 79 16.79 8.79 19.10
CA LYS A 79 17.70 8.72 20.25
C LYS A 79 19.14 8.42 19.83
N LYS A 80 19.34 7.57 18.83
CA LYS A 80 20.69 7.23 18.31
C LYS A 80 21.24 8.30 17.35
N CYS A 81 20.38 8.89 16.53
CA CYS A 81 20.71 9.93 15.57
C CYS A 81 19.76 11.14 15.73
N PRO A 82 20.05 12.07 16.66
CA PRO A 82 19.19 13.23 16.90
C PRO A 82 18.94 14.08 15.65
N ASP A 83 19.96 14.25 14.82
CA ASP A 83 19.92 15.13 13.63
C ASP A 83 19.29 14.49 12.38
N VAL A 84 18.94 13.20 12.43
CA VAL A 84 18.44 12.46 11.26
C VAL A 84 17.15 13.07 10.71
N ALA A 85 17.10 13.35 9.41
CA ALA A 85 15.92 13.92 8.78
C ALA A 85 14.86 12.82 8.56
N ILE A 86 13.83 12.79 9.41
CA ILE A 86 12.67 11.91 9.23
C ILE A 86 11.58 12.72 8.51
N PRO A 87 11.21 12.36 7.26
CA PRO A 87 10.12 13.02 6.56
C PRO A 87 8.80 13.04 7.34
N LYS A 88 7.97 14.05 7.03
CA LYS A 88 6.71 14.31 7.73
C LYS A 88 5.71 13.18 7.46
N HIS A 89 5.30 12.49 8.51
CA HIS A 89 4.32 11.40 8.48
C HIS A 89 3.17 11.66 9.46
N ALA A 90 2.09 10.87 9.37
CA ALA A 90 0.98 10.94 10.31
C ALA A 90 1.46 10.58 11.74
N THR A 91 1.33 11.50 12.69
CA THR A 91 1.83 11.33 14.06
C THR A 91 0.84 10.55 14.93
N ARG A 92 1.34 9.95 16.01
CA ARG A 92 0.54 9.14 16.95
C ARG A 92 -0.78 9.81 17.38
N PRO A 93 -0.83 11.10 17.80
CA PRO A 93 -2.09 11.74 18.20
C PRO A 93 -3.12 11.83 17.06
N VAL A 94 -2.68 12.04 15.82
CA VAL A 94 -3.58 12.11 14.64
C VAL A 94 -4.22 10.74 14.39
N ILE A 95 -3.40 9.68 14.43
CA ILE A 95 -3.85 8.31 14.18
C ILE A 95 -4.76 7.82 15.31
N GLU A 96 -4.40 8.06 16.57
CA GLU A 96 -5.25 7.72 17.73
C GLU A 96 -6.60 8.46 17.69
N GLN A 97 -6.62 9.76 17.33
CA GLN A 97 -7.87 10.51 17.17
C GLN A 97 -8.73 10.00 16.00
N GLN A 98 -8.13 9.52 14.92
CA GLN A 98 -8.88 8.85 13.85
C GLN A 98 -9.43 7.48 14.29
N LEU A 99 -8.64 6.68 15.03
CA LEU A 99 -9.08 5.39 15.58
C LEU A 99 -10.26 5.57 16.55
N GLN A 100 -10.15 6.54 17.46
CA GLN A 100 -11.22 6.87 18.40
C GLN A 100 -12.52 7.26 17.68
N ARG A 101 -12.43 8.04 16.59
CA ARG A 101 -13.60 8.39 15.75
C ARG A 101 -14.16 7.18 14.99
N LYS A 102 -13.32 6.26 14.53
CA LYS A 102 -13.76 5.05 13.79
C LYS A 102 -14.34 3.96 14.68
N LEU A 103 -13.92 3.86 15.95
CA LEU A 103 -14.35 2.78 16.86
C LEU A 103 -15.38 3.20 17.92
N GLY A 104 -15.44 4.49 18.26
CA GLY A 104 -16.07 4.95 19.49
C GLY A 104 -15.17 4.75 20.71
N ILE A 105 -15.47 5.46 21.80
CA ILE A 105 -14.58 5.58 22.97
C ILE A 105 -14.31 4.22 23.65
N ASP A 106 -15.34 3.42 23.91
CA ASP A 106 -15.17 2.17 24.67
C ASP A 106 -14.36 1.11 23.91
N ASN A 107 -14.63 0.97 22.60
CA ASN A 107 -13.89 0.07 21.72
C ASN A 107 -12.43 0.54 21.55
N TYR A 108 -12.21 1.86 21.41
CA TYR A 108 -10.87 2.45 21.38
C TYR A 108 -10.09 2.15 22.66
N LEU A 109 -10.67 2.37 23.84
CA LEU A 109 -10.02 2.10 25.12
C LEU A 109 -9.69 0.60 25.29
N ASN A 110 -10.56 -0.29 24.84
CA ASN A 110 -10.30 -1.74 24.86
C ASN A 110 -9.16 -2.12 23.90
N ALA A 111 -9.17 -1.62 22.65
CA ALA A 111 -8.11 -1.86 21.68
C ALA A 111 -6.75 -1.34 22.15
N MET A 112 -6.72 -0.11 22.70
CA MET A 112 -5.51 0.49 23.26
C MET A 112 -4.99 -0.27 24.47
N ARG A 113 -5.86 -0.78 25.36
CA ARG A 113 -5.44 -1.65 26.47
C ARG A 113 -4.72 -2.88 25.95
N THR A 114 -5.30 -3.60 24.98
CA THR A 114 -4.69 -4.80 24.36
C THR A 114 -3.36 -4.49 23.69
N ILE A 115 -3.21 -3.30 23.09
CA ILE A 115 -1.96 -2.87 22.45
C ILE A 115 -0.90 -2.54 23.51
N MET A 116 -1.26 -1.81 24.58
CA MET A 116 -0.35 -1.45 25.67
C MET A 116 0.11 -2.67 26.48
N THR A 117 -0.69 -3.72 26.60
CA THR A 117 -0.30 -5.00 27.22
C THR A 117 0.44 -5.94 26.27
N SER A 118 0.68 -5.55 25.01
CA SER A 118 1.39 -6.38 24.04
C SER A 118 2.83 -5.95 23.83
N ASP A 119 3.70 -6.88 23.44
CA ASP A 119 5.11 -6.63 23.13
C ASP A 119 5.35 -5.74 21.88
N LEU A 120 4.35 -5.02 21.37
CA LEU A 120 4.47 -4.21 20.15
C LEU A 120 5.65 -3.24 20.20
N LYS A 121 5.87 -2.57 21.34
CA LYS A 121 7.01 -1.68 21.55
C LYS A 121 8.33 -2.47 21.61
N ASN A 122 8.38 -3.53 22.41
CA ASN A 122 9.59 -4.36 22.58
C ASN A 122 10.04 -4.95 21.23
N ASN A 123 9.10 -5.43 20.43
CA ASN A 123 9.33 -5.95 19.09
C ASN A 123 9.79 -4.85 18.11
N ALA A 124 9.21 -3.65 18.18
CA ALA A 124 9.66 -2.50 17.37
C ALA A 124 11.12 -2.12 17.69
N VAL A 125 11.48 -2.02 18.98
CA VAL A 125 12.86 -1.76 19.43
C VAL A 125 13.79 -2.87 18.95
N ALA A 126 13.42 -4.15 19.10
CA ALA A 126 14.23 -5.28 18.64
C ALA A 126 14.39 -5.32 17.10
N SER A 127 13.39 -4.85 16.34
CA SER A 127 13.51 -4.67 14.89
C SER A 127 14.45 -3.52 14.53
N PHE A 128 14.40 -2.41 15.27
CA PHE A 128 15.33 -1.29 15.10
C PHE A 128 16.78 -1.70 15.42
N GLU A 129 17.04 -2.41 16.53
CA GLU A 129 18.40 -2.85 16.87
C GLU A 129 18.97 -3.81 15.82
N LYS A 130 18.15 -4.66 15.20
CA LYS A 130 18.57 -5.52 14.07
C LYS A 130 18.92 -4.73 12.82
N LEU A 131 18.17 -3.67 12.51
CA LEU A 131 18.50 -2.74 11.43
C LEU A 131 19.79 -1.97 11.76
N TRP A 132 19.91 -1.48 12.99
CA TRP A 132 21.05 -0.70 13.46
C TRP A 132 22.36 -1.49 13.43
N ALA A 133 22.31 -2.79 13.77
CA ALA A 133 23.47 -3.68 13.69
C ALA A 133 24.01 -3.92 12.26
N SER A 134 23.29 -3.49 11.21
CA SER A 134 23.75 -3.55 9.81
C SER A 134 24.14 -2.17 9.23
N LEU A 135 24.24 -1.13 10.06
CA LEU A 135 24.57 0.23 9.64
C LEU A 135 25.90 0.68 10.26
N GLU A 136 26.67 1.45 9.51
CA GLU A 136 27.98 2.00 9.93
C GLU A 136 27.84 3.34 10.71
N GLY A 137 26.62 3.83 10.92
CA GLY A 137 26.32 5.00 11.76
C GLY A 137 25.16 5.83 11.26
N CYS A 138 25.10 7.10 11.69
CA CYS A 138 24.04 8.04 11.31
C CYS A 138 24.20 8.62 9.90
N GLU A 139 25.37 8.49 9.27
CA GLU A 139 25.67 8.96 7.91
C GLU A 139 25.58 7.82 6.86
N ASP A 140 25.19 6.61 7.28
CA ASP A 140 25.09 5.45 6.40
C ASP A 140 23.95 5.63 5.38
N PRO A 141 24.19 5.53 4.06
CA PRO A 141 23.15 5.67 3.04
C PRO A 141 22.08 4.56 3.10
N GLY A 142 22.33 3.47 3.82
CA GLY A 142 21.37 2.45 4.21
C GLY A 142 20.33 2.95 5.22
N LEU A 143 20.68 3.90 6.09
CA LEU A 143 19.76 4.52 7.04
C LEU A 143 18.68 5.31 6.30
N ASP A 144 19.06 6.16 5.34
CA ASP A 144 18.13 6.93 4.50
C ASP A 144 17.18 6.02 3.70
N ARG A 145 17.70 4.92 3.14
CA ARG A 145 16.89 3.89 2.46
C ARG A 145 15.90 3.23 3.42
N ALA A 146 16.33 2.94 4.65
CA ALA A 146 15.48 2.34 5.67
C ALA A 146 14.37 3.32 6.11
N ILE A 147 14.69 4.58 6.39
CA ILE A 147 13.73 5.65 6.69
C ILE A 147 12.70 5.76 5.58
N THR A 148 13.15 5.88 4.33
CA THR A 148 12.28 5.97 3.15
C THR A 148 11.34 4.78 3.06
N ARG A 149 11.84 3.56 3.29
CA ARG A 149 11.01 2.34 3.29
C ARG A 149 9.98 2.32 4.42
N ILE A 150 10.37 2.69 5.64
CA ILE A 150 9.47 2.71 6.80
C ILE A 150 8.36 3.77 6.60
N ILE A 151 8.69 4.95 6.07
CA ILE A 151 7.71 6.00 5.75
C ILE A 151 6.77 5.55 4.63
N ASN A 152 7.26 4.97 3.54
CA ASN A 152 6.40 4.45 2.48
C ASN A 152 5.38 3.42 3.01
N VAL A 153 5.80 2.53 3.92
CA VAL A 153 4.89 1.58 4.59
C VAL A 153 3.90 2.33 5.51
N HIS A 154 4.37 3.31 6.28
CA HIS A 154 3.54 4.12 7.18
C HIS A 154 2.44 4.88 6.44
N GLU A 155 2.78 5.56 5.35
CA GLU A 155 1.84 6.32 4.52
C GLU A 155 0.85 5.41 3.80
N GLN A 156 1.28 4.23 3.34
CA GLN A 156 0.38 3.23 2.77
C GLN A 156 -0.60 2.66 3.80
N SER A 157 -0.13 2.34 5.01
CA SER A 157 -0.99 1.92 6.13
C SER A 157 -1.96 3.03 6.53
N PHE A 158 -1.50 4.28 6.63
CA PHE A 158 -2.37 5.42 6.92
C PHE A 158 -3.42 5.63 5.82
N THR A 159 -3.04 5.57 4.55
CA THR A 159 -3.94 5.72 3.40
C THR A 159 -5.00 4.62 3.34
N ARG A 160 -4.66 3.38 3.72
CA ARG A 160 -5.64 2.29 3.86
C ARG A 160 -6.57 2.58 5.04
N PHE A 161 -5.99 2.74 6.22
CA PHE A 161 -6.69 3.03 7.47
C PHE A 161 -7.69 4.18 7.36
N GLU A 162 -7.35 5.28 6.67
CA GLU A 162 -8.27 6.41 6.43
C GLU A 162 -9.51 6.00 5.63
N LYS A 163 -9.36 5.15 4.60
CA LYS A 163 -10.45 4.70 3.72
C LYS A 163 -11.38 3.67 4.35
N GLU A 164 -10.96 3.01 5.44
CA GLU A 164 -11.78 1.99 6.08
C GLU A 164 -13.01 2.59 6.79
N PRO A 165 -14.22 2.01 6.63
CA PRO A 165 -15.39 2.46 7.37
C PRO A 165 -15.20 2.22 8.88
N GLY A 166 -15.63 3.17 9.70
CA GLY A 166 -15.74 2.96 11.14
C GLY A 166 -16.85 1.97 11.50
N LEU A 167 -16.83 1.49 12.74
CA LEU A 167 -18.00 0.91 13.38
C LEU A 167 -19.09 1.99 13.42
N LYS A 168 -20.29 1.69 12.92
CA LYS A 168 -21.42 2.65 12.93
C LYS A 168 -21.65 3.14 14.36
N GLU A 169 -21.81 4.46 14.51
CA GLU A 169 -21.97 5.10 15.82
C GLU A 169 -23.11 4.46 16.63
N VAL A 170 -22.75 3.89 17.78
CA VAL A 170 -23.69 3.77 18.89
C VAL A 170 -23.63 5.12 19.62
N PRO A 171 -24.76 5.83 19.79
CA PRO A 171 -24.75 7.15 20.41
C PRO A 171 -24.14 7.12 21.82
N VAL A 172 -23.09 7.91 22.04
CA VAL A 172 -22.49 8.07 23.37
C VAL A 172 -23.47 8.85 24.26
N PRO A 173 -23.97 8.29 25.38
CA PRO A 173 -24.85 9.04 26.27
C PRO A 173 -24.05 10.16 26.94
N LEU A 174 -24.43 11.41 26.67
CA LEU A 174 -23.96 12.55 27.46
C LEU A 174 -24.46 12.36 28.90
N ARG A 175 -23.53 12.19 29.84
CA ARG A 175 -23.85 12.26 31.27
C ARG A 175 -24.38 13.67 31.56
N ARG A 176 -25.59 13.73 32.13
CA ARG A 176 -26.16 14.94 32.73
C ARG A 176 -25.59 15.14 34.14
#